data_AF-A0A383D353-F1
#
_entry.id   AF-A0A383D353-F1
#
_cell.length_a   1.000
_cell.length_b   1.000
_cell.length_c   1.000
_cell.angle_alpha   90.00
_cell.angle_beta   90.00
_cell.angle_gamma   90.00
#
_symmetry.space_group_name_H-M   'P 1'
#
loop_
_entity.id
_entity.type
_entity.pdbx_description
1 polymer ?
#
loop_
_entity_poly.entity_id
_entity_poly.type
_entity_poly.pdbx_seq_one_letter_code
_entity_poly.pdbx_strand_id
1 'polypeptide(L)'
;NSNSLVLLDELGAGTDPTEGAALAKGILEVLLDRKATVVATTHHGELKTLALKNTRIRNASVQFDTKTFQPTFKLEIGFPGESNAFAIAKKFGLDEEVLRKASLEITPDQRTIESTFIQIRSELTSAQELKKQASAIKENLEEEKIKLATQRKEFEDEYSGLLFEAKSAASEIVKKARRILQKTNRLKKSDTANKNIKISTEIQDFSKYLQTIPEPARNDESLGATANFVSTGDRVY
;
A
#
# COMPACT_ATOMS: atom_id res chain seq x y z
N ASN A 1 -21.64 -18.45 35.69
CA ASN A 1 -20.34 -19.13 35.45
C ASN A 1 -19.39 -18.31 34.58
N SER A 2 -19.42 -16.98 34.66
CA SER A 2 -18.59 -16.11 33.82
C SER A 2 -17.08 -16.18 34.12
N ASN A 3 -16.70 -16.83 35.22
CA ASN A 3 -15.31 -16.98 35.66
C ASN A 3 -14.82 -18.44 35.56
N SER A 4 -15.56 -19.29 34.86
CA SER A 4 -15.22 -20.71 34.70
C SER A 4 -14.61 -20.95 33.32
N LEU A 5 -13.44 -21.60 33.30
CA LEU A 5 -12.82 -22.17 32.11
C LEU A 5 -13.18 -23.65 32.03
N VAL A 6 -13.79 -24.08 30.92
CA VAL A 6 -14.15 -25.46 30.64
C VAL A 6 -13.28 -25.96 29.49
N LEU A 7 -12.54 -27.03 29.73
CA LEU A 7 -11.70 -27.70 28.74
C LEU A 7 -12.34 -29.05 28.41
N LEU A 8 -12.70 -29.26 27.15
CA LEU A 8 -13.32 -30.49 26.66
C LEU A 8 -12.38 -31.11 25.64
N ASP A 9 -11.90 -32.32 25.92
CA ASP A 9 -11.06 -33.05 24.99
C ASP A 9 -11.90 -34.06 24.20
N GLU A 10 -11.69 -34.07 22.88
CA GLU A 10 -12.42 -34.89 21.91
C GLU A 10 -13.94 -34.88 22.11
N LEU A 11 -14.53 -33.69 22.21
CA LEU A 11 -15.96 -33.53 22.47
C LEU A 11 -16.80 -34.20 21.38
N GLY A 12 -17.71 -35.07 21.81
CA GLY A 12 -18.57 -35.86 20.94
C GLY A 12 -17.91 -37.14 20.41
N ALA A 13 -16.67 -37.45 20.81
CA ALA A 13 -16.06 -38.76 20.53
C ALA A 13 -16.79 -39.85 21.32
N GLY A 14 -17.04 -41.00 20.69
CA GLY A 14 -17.86 -42.06 21.26
C GLY A 14 -18.49 -42.96 20.19
N THR A 15 -19.74 -43.35 20.43
CA THR A 15 -20.50 -44.32 19.64
C THR A 15 -20.88 -43.81 18.25
N ASP A 16 -22.12 -43.37 18.05
CA ASP A 16 -22.61 -42.90 16.76
C ASP A 16 -22.07 -41.47 16.50
N PRO A 17 -21.37 -41.22 15.39
CA PRO A 17 -20.82 -39.89 15.08
C PRO A 17 -21.89 -38.79 15.00
N THR A 18 -23.09 -39.12 14.51
CA THR A 18 -24.19 -38.17 14.34
C THR A 18 -24.77 -37.78 15.70
N GLU A 19 -25.05 -38.78 16.55
CA GLU A 19 -25.54 -38.53 17.91
C GLU A 19 -24.48 -37.80 18.74
N GLY A 20 -23.20 -38.19 18.60
CA GLY A 20 -22.08 -37.56 19.28
C GLY A 20 -21.92 -36.08 18.92
N ALA A 21 -22.03 -35.73 17.63
CA ALA A 21 -21.99 -34.35 17.17
C ALA A 21 -23.18 -33.51 17.67
N ALA A 22 -24.40 -34.09 17.65
CA ALA A 22 -25.60 -33.43 18.17
C ALA A 22 -25.50 -33.14 19.67
N LEU A 23 -25.03 -34.12 20.46
CA LEU A 23 -24.83 -33.97 21.90
C LEU A 23 -23.75 -32.92 22.20
N ALA A 24 -22.62 -32.97 21.49
CA ALA A 24 -21.54 -32.00 21.62
C ALA A 24 -22.02 -30.57 21.37
N LYS A 25 -22.83 -30.37 20.33
CA LYS A 25 -23.42 -29.06 20.03
C LYS A 25 -24.32 -28.57 21.17
N GLY A 26 -25.20 -29.43 21.69
CA GLY A 26 -26.07 -29.08 22.82
C GLY A 26 -25.28 -28.71 24.08
N ILE A 27 -24.20 -29.45 24.38
CA ILE A 27 -23.29 -29.14 25.49
C ILE A 27 -22.67 -27.75 25.30
N LEU A 28 -22.12 -27.47 24.11
CA LEU A 28 -21.51 -26.16 23.82
C LEU A 28 -22.53 -25.02 23.94
N GLU A 29 -23.73 -25.17 23.41
CA GLU A 29 -24.78 -24.15 23.50
C GLU A 29 -25.15 -23.84 24.96
N VAL A 30 -25.36 -24.86 25.79
CA VAL A 30 -25.66 -24.67 27.21
C VAL A 30 -24.51 -23.99 27.97
N LEU A 31 -23.26 -24.35 27.67
CA LEU A 31 -22.09 -23.71 28.29
C LEU A 31 -21.94 -22.24 27.88
N LEU A 32 -22.18 -21.93 26.61
CA LEU A 32 -22.15 -20.57 26.07
C LEU A 32 -23.26 -19.70 26.67
N ASP A 33 -24.47 -20.24 26.83
CA ASP A 33 -25.60 -19.53 27.45
C ASP A 33 -25.34 -19.23 28.93
N ARG A 34 -24.57 -20.10 29.61
CA ARG A 34 -24.07 -19.86 30.97
C ARG A 34 -22.89 -18.88 31.04
N LYS A 35 -22.49 -18.32 29.89
CA LYS A 35 -21.34 -17.40 29.70
C LYS A 35 -20.00 -17.98 30.16
N ALA A 36 -19.83 -19.31 30.09
CA ALA A 36 -18.55 -19.94 30.40
C ALA A 36 -17.54 -19.72 29.27
N THR A 37 -16.26 -19.66 29.61
CA THR A 37 -15.18 -19.74 28.60
C THR A 37 -14.92 -21.22 28.31
N VAL A 38 -15.00 -21.62 27.04
CA VAL A 38 -14.87 -23.02 26.64
C VAL A 38 -13.77 -23.17 25.60
N VAL A 39 -12.91 -24.17 25.79
CA VAL A 39 -12.01 -24.69 24.76
C VAL A 39 -12.38 -26.15 24.55
N ALA A 40 -12.71 -26.51 23.32
CA ALA A 40 -13.08 -27.89 22.96
C ALA A 40 -12.26 -28.35 21.75
N THR A 41 -11.68 -29.54 21.85
CA THR A 41 -11.09 -30.25 20.70
C THR A 41 -12.10 -31.26 20.16
N THR A 42 -12.09 -31.51 18.85
CA THR A 42 -13.00 -32.47 18.22
C THR A 42 -12.50 -32.87 16.84
N HIS A 43 -12.91 -34.06 16.38
CA HIS A 43 -12.70 -34.56 15.02
C HIS A 43 -13.96 -34.42 14.15
N HIS A 44 -15.08 -33.96 14.71
CA HIS A 44 -16.36 -33.90 14.01
C HIS A 44 -16.46 -32.69 13.07
N GLY A 45 -16.62 -32.97 11.78
CA GLY A 45 -16.80 -31.95 10.74
C GLY A 45 -18.01 -31.03 10.99
N GLU A 46 -19.09 -31.54 11.57
CA GLU A 46 -20.29 -30.76 11.87
C GLU A 46 -20.01 -29.61 12.86
N LEU A 47 -19.16 -29.87 13.87
CA LEU A 47 -18.74 -28.84 14.84
C LEU A 47 -17.86 -27.77 14.19
N LYS A 48 -17.07 -28.10 13.14
CA LYS A 48 -16.32 -27.08 12.37
C LYS A 48 -17.25 -26.04 11.75
N THR A 49 -18.46 -26.45 11.33
CA THR A 49 -19.45 -25.54 10.73
C THR A 49 -20.21 -24.71 11.76
N LEU A 50 -20.18 -25.10 13.03
CA LEU A 50 -20.89 -24.39 14.10
C LEU A 50 -20.36 -22.96 14.28
N ALA A 51 -19.04 -22.77 14.16
CA ALA A 51 -18.40 -21.45 14.20
C ALA A 51 -18.83 -20.53 13.05
N LEU A 52 -19.28 -21.09 11.90
CA LEU A 52 -19.80 -20.28 10.80
C LEU A 52 -21.20 -19.73 11.09
N LYS A 53 -21.98 -20.43 11.92
CA LYS A 53 -23.38 -20.09 12.22
C LYS A 53 -23.55 -19.31 13.53
N ASN A 54 -22.54 -19.30 14.39
CA ASN A 54 -22.60 -18.69 15.71
C ASN A 54 -21.36 -17.83 15.98
N THR A 55 -21.57 -16.52 16.03
CA THR A 55 -20.50 -15.51 16.25
C THR A 55 -19.81 -15.61 17.60
N ARG A 56 -20.40 -16.32 18.57
CA ARG A 56 -19.79 -16.60 19.89
C ARG A 56 -18.71 -17.67 19.84
N ILE A 57 -18.62 -18.41 18.74
CA ILE A 57 -17.71 -19.54 18.57
C ILE A 57 -16.68 -19.20 17.49
N ARG A 58 -15.42 -19.55 17.73
CA ARG A 58 -14.34 -19.40 16.75
C ARG A 58 -13.65 -20.74 16.58
N ASN A 59 -13.42 -21.14 15.33
CA ASN A 59 -12.57 -22.26 15.03
C ASN A 59 -11.12 -21.94 15.39
N ALA A 60 -10.37 -22.95 15.78
CA ALA A 60 -8.94 -22.90 15.88
C ALA A 60 -8.36 -24.27 15.47
N SER A 61 -7.13 -24.27 14.98
CA SER A 61 -6.44 -25.48 14.58
C SER A 61 -4.94 -25.39 14.84
N VAL A 62 -4.30 -26.54 14.99
CA VAL A 62 -2.84 -26.61 15.12
C VAL A 62 -2.28 -26.96 13.75
N GLN A 63 -1.34 -26.14 13.27
CA GLN A 63 -0.77 -26.30 11.94
C GLN A 63 0.08 -27.59 11.86
N PHE A 64 -0.15 -28.34 10.79
CA PHE A 64 0.54 -29.58 10.46
C PHE A 64 1.28 -29.40 9.13
N ASP A 65 2.55 -29.77 9.08
CA ASP A 65 3.32 -29.74 7.84
C ASP A 65 3.10 -31.03 7.06
N THR A 66 2.41 -30.95 5.92
CA THR A 66 2.10 -32.10 5.06
C THR A 66 3.30 -32.64 4.28
N LYS A 67 4.43 -31.94 4.24
CA LYS A 67 5.67 -32.43 3.61
C LYS A 67 6.47 -33.29 4.59
N THR A 68 6.69 -32.78 5.80
CA THR A 68 7.45 -33.50 6.85
C THR A 68 6.57 -34.47 7.64
N PHE A 69 5.26 -34.24 7.65
CA PHE A 69 4.26 -34.90 8.51
C PHE A 69 4.53 -34.69 9.99
N GLN A 70 5.02 -33.51 10.34
CA GLN A 70 5.26 -33.12 11.72
C GLN A 70 4.28 -32.02 12.15
N PRO A 71 3.79 -32.07 13.39
CA PRO A 71 3.09 -30.93 13.97
C PRO A 71 4.07 -29.77 14.10
N THR A 72 3.65 -28.59 13.66
CA THR A 72 4.43 -27.35 13.87
C THR A 72 4.15 -26.73 15.23
N PHE A 73 3.15 -27.27 15.96
CA PHE A 73 2.62 -26.75 17.22
C PHE A 73 2.19 -25.28 17.18
N LYS A 74 1.96 -24.73 15.99
CA LYS A 74 1.49 -23.36 15.80
C LYS A 74 -0.04 -23.33 15.79
N LEU A 75 -0.63 -22.58 16.71
CA LEU A 75 -2.08 -22.36 16.77
C LEU A 75 -2.52 -21.32 15.73
N GLU A 76 -3.51 -21.67 14.92
CA GLU A 76 -4.17 -20.80 13.96
C GLU A 76 -5.62 -20.60 14.39
N ILE A 77 -5.99 -19.36 14.71
CA ILE A 77 -7.34 -19.00 15.18
C ILE A 77 -8.14 -18.43 14.01
N GLY A 78 -9.38 -18.87 13.86
CA GLY A 78 -10.32 -18.47 12.82
C GLY A 78 -10.55 -19.57 11.79
N PHE A 79 -9.65 -20.55 11.70
CA PHE A 79 -9.72 -21.61 10.70
C PHE A 79 -9.80 -22.99 11.35
N PRO A 80 -10.68 -23.87 10.84
CA PRO A 80 -10.60 -25.28 11.19
C PRO A 80 -9.37 -25.91 10.56
N GLY A 81 -8.90 -27.00 11.15
CA GLY A 81 -7.76 -27.76 10.62
C GLY A 81 -8.17 -28.60 9.42
N GLU A 82 -7.22 -28.81 8.52
CA GLU A 82 -7.38 -29.69 7.36
C GLU A 82 -7.37 -31.16 7.79
N SER A 83 -8.27 -31.94 7.19
CA SER A 83 -8.38 -33.38 7.45
C SER A 83 -7.32 -34.16 6.66
N ASN A 84 -6.17 -34.46 7.28
CA ASN A 84 -5.01 -35.06 6.61
C ASN A 84 -4.97 -36.61 6.58
N ALA A 85 -6.06 -37.29 6.94
CA ALA A 85 -6.09 -38.74 7.13
C ALA A 85 -5.57 -39.54 5.92
N PHE A 86 -6.00 -39.19 4.70
CA PHE A 86 -5.57 -39.88 3.47
C PHE A 86 -4.09 -39.65 3.15
N ALA A 87 -3.60 -38.42 3.31
CA ALA A 87 -2.19 -38.10 3.09
C ALA A 87 -1.30 -38.88 4.06
N ILE A 88 -1.73 -38.99 5.33
CA ILE A 88 -1.03 -39.75 6.36
C ILE A 88 -1.05 -41.24 6.03
N ALA A 89 -2.21 -41.81 5.71
CA ALA A 89 -2.34 -43.23 5.35
C ALA A 89 -1.48 -43.62 4.14
N LYS A 90 -1.44 -42.75 3.11
CA LYS A 90 -0.56 -42.91 1.95
C LYS A 90 0.92 -42.95 2.34
N LYS A 91 1.37 -42.05 3.21
CA LYS A 91 2.76 -42.05 3.71
C LYS A 91 3.12 -43.33 4.46
N PHE A 92 2.17 -43.90 5.21
CA PHE A 92 2.37 -45.17 5.91
C PHE A 92 2.27 -46.40 5.00
N GLY A 93 2.09 -46.22 3.69
CA GLY A 93 2.15 -47.30 2.71
C GLY A 93 0.80 -48.00 2.47
N LEU A 94 -0.32 -47.36 2.80
CA LEU A 94 -1.63 -47.89 2.43
C LEU A 94 -1.80 -47.88 0.91
N ASP A 95 -2.35 -48.96 0.37
CA ASP A 95 -2.54 -49.15 -1.05
C ASP A 95 -3.42 -48.06 -1.70
N GLU A 96 -3.02 -47.60 -2.89
CA GLU A 96 -3.70 -46.52 -3.62
C GLU A 96 -5.14 -46.89 -4.01
N GLU A 97 -5.44 -48.17 -4.28
CA GLU A 97 -6.80 -48.60 -4.60
C GLU A 97 -7.70 -48.56 -3.36
N VAL A 98 -7.16 -48.84 -2.17
CA VAL A 98 -7.88 -48.66 -0.90
C VAL A 98 -8.16 -47.19 -0.67
N LEU A 99 -7.16 -46.31 -0.82
CA LEU A 99 -7.32 -44.86 -0.68
C LEU A 99 -8.35 -44.31 -1.67
N ARG A 100 -8.30 -44.75 -2.93
CA ARG A 100 -9.23 -44.35 -3.98
C ARG A 100 -10.66 -44.75 -3.63
N LYS A 101 -10.89 -46.00 -3.23
CA LYS A 101 -12.22 -46.47 -2.82
C LYS A 101 -12.72 -45.73 -1.59
N ALA A 102 -11.91 -45.61 -0.54
CA ALA A 102 -12.28 -44.91 0.68
C ALA A 102 -12.58 -43.41 0.42
N SER A 103 -11.88 -42.78 -0.52
CA SER A 103 -12.19 -41.39 -0.89
C SER A 103 -13.61 -41.23 -1.44
N LEU A 104 -14.12 -42.21 -2.19
CA LEU A 104 -15.45 -42.19 -2.80
C LEU A 104 -16.59 -42.31 -1.76
N GLU A 105 -16.30 -42.85 -0.58
CA GLU A 105 -17.26 -42.96 0.53
C GLU A 105 -17.50 -41.62 1.25
N ILE A 106 -16.64 -40.61 1.05
CA ILE A 106 -16.84 -39.28 1.61
C ILE A 106 -18.05 -38.64 0.95
N THR A 107 -19.02 -38.20 1.77
CA THR A 107 -20.25 -37.60 1.24
C THR A 107 -19.95 -36.30 0.48
N PRO A 108 -20.76 -35.95 -0.54
CA PRO A 108 -20.60 -34.70 -1.28
C PRO A 108 -20.56 -33.48 -0.36
N ASP A 109 -21.44 -33.44 0.65
CA ASP A 109 -21.53 -32.34 1.61
C ASP A 109 -20.22 -32.15 2.40
N GLN A 110 -19.62 -33.25 2.88
CA GLN A 110 -18.33 -33.19 3.59
C GLN A 110 -17.20 -32.66 2.69
N ARG A 111 -17.16 -33.09 1.42
CA ARG A 111 -16.18 -32.58 0.45
C ARG A 111 -16.39 -31.09 0.18
N THR A 112 -17.63 -30.65 0.00
CA THR A 112 -17.95 -29.25 -0.26
C THR A 112 -17.54 -28.36 0.90
N ILE A 113 -17.83 -28.77 2.14
CA ILE A 113 -17.44 -28.03 3.35
C ILE A 113 -15.91 -27.86 3.41
N GLU A 114 -15.15 -28.94 3.23
CA GLU A 114 -13.68 -28.88 3.28
C GLU A 114 -13.12 -27.98 2.16
N SER A 115 -13.63 -28.13 0.93
CA SER A 115 -13.22 -27.29 -0.20
C SER A 115 -13.51 -25.80 0.01
N THR A 116 -14.63 -25.48 0.66
CA THR A 116 -15.01 -24.11 1.00
C THR A 116 -14.06 -23.52 2.04
N PHE A 117 -13.68 -24.29 3.07
CA PHE A 117 -12.69 -23.81 4.05
C PHE A 117 -11.31 -23.55 3.41
N ILE A 118 -10.87 -24.42 2.49
CA ILE A 118 -9.63 -24.22 1.74
C ILE A 118 -9.69 -22.92 0.92
N GLN A 119 -10.80 -22.69 0.22
CA GLN A 119 -11.00 -21.47 -0.57
C GLN A 119 -11.00 -20.21 0.31
N ILE A 120 -11.76 -20.20 1.42
CA ILE A 120 -11.80 -19.07 2.36
C ILE A 120 -10.40 -18.78 2.90
N ARG A 121 -9.61 -19.81 3.24
CA ARG A 121 -8.25 -19.65 3.73
C ARG A 121 -7.34 -19.03 2.68
N SER A 122 -7.42 -19.50 1.44
CA SER A 122 -6.65 -18.95 0.31
C SER A 122 -7.00 -17.50 0.03
N GLU A 123 -8.29 -17.17 0.01
CA GLU A 123 -8.78 -15.81 -0.20
C GLU A 123 -8.34 -14.87 0.93
N LEU A 124 -8.44 -15.30 2.19
CA LEU A 124 -8.00 -14.47 3.31
C LEU A 124 -6.49 -14.23 3.28
N THR A 125 -5.70 -15.26 2.99
CA THR A 125 -4.23 -15.13 2.87
C THR A 125 -3.87 -14.13 1.77
N SER A 126 -4.55 -14.23 0.62
CA SER A 126 -4.37 -13.31 -0.50
C SER A 126 -4.77 -11.88 -0.13
N ALA A 127 -5.90 -11.71 0.57
CA ALA A 127 -6.37 -10.40 1.03
C ALA A 127 -5.43 -9.76 2.05
N GLN A 128 -4.84 -10.55 2.95
CA GLN A 128 -3.84 -10.07 3.91
C GLN A 128 -2.57 -9.60 3.22
N GLU A 129 -2.10 -10.34 2.22
CA GLU A 129 -0.91 -9.96 1.45
C GLU A 129 -1.16 -8.70 0.62
N LEU A 130 -2.30 -8.61 -0.07
CA LEU A 130 -2.71 -7.40 -0.78
C LEU A 130 -2.82 -6.18 0.14
N LYS A 131 -3.37 -6.35 1.34
CA LYS A 131 -3.46 -5.28 2.35
C LYS A 131 -2.07 -4.81 2.77
N LYS A 132 -1.12 -5.74 2.97
CA LYS A 132 0.27 -5.41 3.33
C LYS A 132 0.95 -4.62 2.21
N GLN A 133 0.80 -5.06 0.95
CA GLN A 133 1.33 -4.37 -0.22
C GLN A 133 0.73 -2.96 -0.37
N ALA A 134 -0.59 -2.83 -0.21
CA ALA A 134 -1.27 -1.54 -0.25
C ALA A 134 -0.76 -0.59 0.84
N SER A 135 -0.48 -1.08 2.05
CA SER A 135 0.11 -0.28 3.13
C SER A 135 1.51 0.23 2.75
N ALA A 136 2.36 -0.65 2.22
CA ALA A 136 3.71 -0.28 1.81
C ALA A 136 3.72 0.74 0.66
N ILE A 137 2.85 0.57 -0.35
CA ILE A 137 2.69 1.54 -1.44
C ILE A 137 2.22 2.90 -0.89
N LYS A 138 1.28 2.90 0.05
CA LYS A 138 0.78 4.12 0.66
C LYS A 138 1.87 4.87 1.44
N GLU A 139 2.72 4.15 2.17
CA GLU A 139 3.87 4.74 2.87
C GLU A 139 4.86 5.37 1.90
N ASN A 140 5.25 4.65 0.85
CA ASN A 140 6.16 5.17 -0.19
C ASN A 140 5.59 6.41 -0.90
N LEU A 141 4.29 6.39 -1.22
CA LEU A 141 3.62 7.52 -1.86
C LEU A 141 3.66 8.78 -0.98
N GLU A 142 3.50 8.61 0.33
CA GLU A 142 3.53 9.73 1.26
C GLU A 142 4.94 10.32 1.40
N GLU A 143 5.97 9.47 1.42
CA GLU A 143 7.37 9.92 1.37
C GLU A 143 7.68 10.69 0.07
N GLU A 144 7.21 10.18 -1.07
CA GLU A 144 7.42 10.80 -2.37
C GLU A 144 6.72 12.17 -2.46
N LYS A 145 5.50 12.29 -1.93
CA LYS A 145 4.80 13.58 -1.82
C LYS A 145 5.57 14.59 -0.99
N ILE A 146 6.13 14.18 0.14
CA ILE A 146 6.94 15.07 1.00
C ILE A 146 8.19 15.55 0.25
N LYS A 147 8.88 14.64 -0.45
CA LYS A 147 10.04 14.98 -1.29
C LYS A 147 9.66 15.97 -2.39
N LEU A 148 8.60 15.69 -3.14
CA LEU A 148 8.11 16.58 -4.20
C LEU A 148 7.68 17.95 -3.67
N ALA A 149 7.01 18.00 -2.51
CA ALA A 149 6.63 19.26 -1.88
C ALA A 149 7.87 20.09 -1.48
N THR A 150 8.91 19.42 -0.97
CA THR A 150 10.18 20.06 -0.59
C THR A 150 10.90 20.61 -1.83
N GLN A 151 11.08 19.78 -2.86
CA GLN A 151 11.70 20.17 -4.13
C GLN A 151 10.93 21.32 -4.81
N ARG A 152 9.60 21.27 -4.78
CA ARG A 152 8.76 22.33 -5.34
C ARG A 152 8.97 23.66 -4.59
N LYS A 153 9.05 23.61 -3.27
CA LYS A 153 9.31 24.80 -2.46
C LYS A 153 10.70 25.37 -2.74
N GLU A 154 11.74 24.52 -2.76
CA GLU A 154 13.11 24.92 -3.10
C GLU A 154 13.18 25.58 -4.48
N PHE A 155 12.49 25.00 -5.48
CA PHE A 155 12.40 25.57 -6.81
C PHE A 155 11.65 26.91 -6.84
N GLU A 156 10.52 27.04 -6.12
CA GLU A 156 9.78 28.29 -6.03
C GLU A 156 10.62 29.40 -5.35
N ASP A 157 11.36 29.06 -4.30
CA ASP A 157 12.26 29.98 -3.60
C ASP A 157 13.41 30.42 -4.53
N GLU A 158 14.09 29.50 -5.22
CA GLU A 158 15.15 29.80 -6.18
C GLU A 158 14.65 30.66 -7.36
N TYR A 159 13.51 30.28 -7.94
CA TYR A 159 12.89 31.01 -9.04
C TYR A 159 12.52 32.44 -8.62
N SER A 160 11.99 32.63 -7.42
CA SER A 160 11.64 33.95 -6.89
C SER A 160 12.88 34.85 -6.71
N GLY A 161 13.99 34.27 -6.24
CA GLY A 161 15.28 34.96 -6.09
C GLY A 161 15.83 35.41 -7.45
N LEU A 162 15.90 34.50 -8.42
CA LEU A 162 16.33 34.81 -9.79
C LEU A 162 15.46 35.89 -10.43
N LEU A 163 14.14 35.81 -10.26
CA LEU A 163 13.21 36.80 -10.80
C LEU A 163 13.40 38.19 -10.16
N PHE A 164 13.69 38.23 -8.85
CA PHE A 164 13.98 39.47 -8.15
C PHE A 164 15.28 40.13 -8.64
N GLU A 165 16.34 39.34 -8.81
CA GLU A 165 17.62 39.80 -9.36
C GLU A 165 17.45 40.34 -10.79
N ALA A 166 16.76 39.59 -11.65
CA ALA A 166 16.47 39.98 -13.02
C ALA A 166 15.66 41.29 -13.08
N LYS A 167 14.61 41.43 -12.26
CA LYS A 167 13.81 42.67 -12.17
C LYS A 167 14.64 43.85 -11.67
N SER A 168 15.49 43.64 -10.68
CA SER A 168 16.36 44.68 -10.12
C SER A 168 17.38 45.18 -11.14
N ALA A 169 18.04 44.25 -11.85
CA ALA A 169 18.94 44.56 -12.95
C ALA A 169 18.22 45.35 -14.05
N ALA A 170 17.05 44.89 -14.51
CA ALA A 170 16.25 45.58 -15.52
C ALA A 170 15.84 47.00 -15.08
N SER A 171 15.41 47.17 -13.82
CA SER A 171 15.04 48.48 -13.27
C SER A 171 16.23 49.45 -13.26
N GLU A 172 17.42 49.00 -12.87
CA GLU A 172 18.63 49.82 -12.89
C GLU A 172 19.07 50.21 -14.32
N ILE A 173 18.93 49.29 -15.29
CA ILE A 173 19.15 49.59 -16.72
C ILE A 173 18.19 50.69 -17.19
N VAL A 174 16.89 50.53 -16.93
CA VAL A 174 15.85 51.52 -17.32
C VAL A 174 16.10 52.88 -16.66
N LYS A 175 16.48 52.89 -15.38
CA LYS A 175 16.79 54.12 -14.63
C LYS A 175 18.02 54.83 -15.17
N LYS A 176 19.10 54.09 -15.49
CA LYS A 176 20.29 54.65 -16.15
C LYS A 176 19.92 55.21 -17.54
N ALA A 177 19.17 54.48 -18.35
CA ALA A 177 18.71 54.93 -19.65
C ALA A 177 17.85 56.22 -19.56
N ARG A 178 16.89 56.29 -18.63
CA ARG A 178 16.06 57.49 -18.38
C ARG A 178 16.90 58.69 -17.96
N ARG A 179 17.92 58.51 -17.10
CA ARG A 179 18.84 59.60 -16.69
C ARG A 179 19.62 60.14 -17.88
N ILE A 180 20.13 59.26 -18.74
CA ILE A 180 20.86 59.65 -19.95
C ILE A 180 19.93 60.41 -20.90
N LEU A 181 18.70 59.94 -21.13
CA LEU A 181 17.67 60.59 -21.96
C LEU A 181 17.25 61.97 -21.43
N GLN A 182 17.05 62.12 -20.11
CA GLN A 182 16.71 63.40 -19.52
C GLN A 182 17.87 64.41 -19.63
N LYS A 183 19.12 63.97 -19.41
CA LYS A 183 20.29 64.84 -19.59
C LYS A 183 20.46 65.26 -21.05
N THR A 184 20.33 64.33 -22.00
CA THR A 184 20.39 64.66 -23.45
C THR A 184 19.32 65.67 -23.84
N ASN A 185 18.07 65.50 -23.39
CA ASN A 185 17.00 66.46 -23.67
C ASN A 185 17.21 67.83 -23.02
N ARG A 186 17.82 67.90 -21.82
CA ARG A 186 18.18 69.17 -21.18
C ARG A 186 19.34 69.88 -21.90
N LEU A 187 20.28 69.12 -22.44
CA LEU A 187 21.48 69.65 -23.09
C LEU A 187 21.24 70.06 -24.55
N LYS A 188 20.29 69.42 -25.26
CA LYS A 188 19.77 69.90 -26.56
C LYS A 188 19.09 71.28 -26.51
N LYS A 189 18.78 71.80 -25.31
CA LYS A 189 18.24 73.16 -25.11
C LYS A 189 19.31 74.23 -24.80
N SER A 190 20.60 73.88 -24.71
CA SER A 190 21.69 74.87 -24.56
C SER A 190 22.91 74.49 -25.42
N ASP A 191 23.19 75.28 -26.46
CA ASP A 191 24.30 75.06 -27.40
C ASP A 191 25.68 75.30 -26.75
N THR A 192 26.38 74.23 -26.33
CA THR A 192 27.80 74.33 -25.94
C THR A 192 28.57 73.04 -26.22
N ALA A 193 29.60 73.12 -27.07
CA ALA A 193 30.38 71.98 -27.57
C ALA A 193 31.01 71.08 -26.46
N ASN A 194 31.45 71.66 -25.35
CA ASN A 194 32.05 70.90 -24.23
C ASN A 194 31.05 70.00 -23.47
N LYS A 195 29.74 70.28 -23.53
CA LYS A 195 28.72 69.44 -22.91
C LYS A 195 28.38 68.22 -23.76
N ASN A 196 28.46 68.32 -25.09
CA ASN A 196 28.20 67.22 -26.01
C ASN A 196 29.23 66.09 -25.89
N ILE A 197 30.51 66.43 -25.66
CA ILE A 197 31.58 65.46 -25.43
C ILE A 197 31.32 64.64 -24.15
N LYS A 198 30.84 65.30 -23.09
CA LYS A 198 30.55 64.63 -21.81
C LYS A 198 29.38 63.64 -21.91
N ILE A 199 28.39 63.94 -22.75
CA ILE A 199 27.27 63.04 -23.03
C ILE A 199 27.74 61.85 -23.86
N SER A 200 28.55 62.07 -24.90
CA SER A 200 29.01 60.98 -25.76
C SER A 200 29.84 59.96 -24.98
N THR A 201 30.66 60.42 -24.02
CA THR A 201 31.40 59.53 -23.12
C THR A 201 30.45 58.73 -22.20
N GLU A 202 29.44 59.35 -21.57
CA GLU A 202 28.46 58.62 -20.74
C GLU A 202 27.63 57.61 -21.55
N ILE A 203 27.27 57.91 -22.81
CA ILE A 203 26.58 56.97 -23.70
C ILE A 203 27.49 55.78 -24.03
N GLN A 204 28.77 56.05 -24.29
CA GLN A 204 29.76 55.02 -24.60
C GLN A 204 30.04 54.12 -23.38
N ASP A 205 30.09 54.70 -22.18
CA ASP A 205 30.23 53.96 -20.92
C ASP A 205 28.99 53.12 -20.61
N PHE A 206 27.78 53.64 -20.89
CA PHE A 206 26.55 52.87 -20.76
C PHE A 206 26.44 51.74 -21.80
N SER A 207 26.90 51.98 -23.04
CA SER A 207 27.00 50.96 -24.08
C SER A 207 27.97 49.84 -23.68
N LYS A 208 29.14 50.18 -23.12
CA LYS A 208 30.07 49.19 -22.57
C LYS A 208 29.45 48.41 -21.40
N TYR A 209 28.72 49.09 -20.51
CA TYR A 209 28.01 48.43 -19.42
C TYR A 209 26.95 47.44 -19.93
N LEU A 210 26.18 47.78 -20.96
CA LEU A 210 25.20 46.85 -21.56
C LEU A 210 25.87 45.60 -22.16
N GLN A 211 27.08 45.73 -22.71
CA GLN A 211 27.85 44.59 -23.22
C GLN A 211 28.40 43.66 -22.13
N THR A 212 28.45 44.12 -20.87
CA THR A 212 28.85 43.27 -19.72
C THR A 212 27.70 42.47 -19.14
N ILE A 213 26.46 42.73 -19.57
CA ILE A 213 25.28 41.97 -19.14
C ILE A 213 25.22 40.72 -20.01
N PRO A 214 25.25 39.50 -19.43
CA PRO A 214 25.11 38.27 -20.20
C PRO A 214 23.80 38.29 -20.98
N GLU A 215 23.83 37.96 -22.27
CA GLU A 215 22.59 37.70 -22.99
C GLU A 215 21.89 36.50 -22.32
N PRO A 216 20.56 36.58 -22.08
CA PRO A 216 19.83 35.42 -21.59
C PRO A 216 20.07 34.29 -22.59
N ALA A 217 20.47 33.12 -22.09
CA ALA A 217 20.60 31.94 -22.92
C ALA A 217 19.30 31.79 -23.74
N ARG A 218 19.42 31.81 -25.07
CA ARG A 218 18.31 31.39 -25.92
C ARG A 218 18.01 29.97 -25.51
N ASN A 219 16.83 29.74 -24.94
CA ASN A 219 16.36 28.38 -24.70
C ASN A 219 16.34 27.67 -26.05
N ASP A 220 17.35 26.84 -26.31
CA ASP A 220 17.24 25.80 -27.32
C ASP A 220 16.04 24.94 -26.94
N GLU A 221 15.22 24.66 -27.94
CA GLU A 221 14.00 23.88 -27.90
C GLU A 221 14.17 22.57 -27.10
N SER A 222 13.88 22.58 -25.80
CA SER A 222 13.72 21.33 -25.03
C SER A 222 12.91 21.44 -23.74
N LEU A 223 12.41 22.62 -23.35
CA LEU A 223 11.37 22.76 -22.30
C LEU A 223 9.96 22.41 -22.83
N GLY A 224 9.89 21.50 -23.78
CA GLY A 224 8.69 20.78 -24.18
C GLY A 224 8.59 19.44 -23.48
N ALA A 225 8.82 19.39 -22.16
CA ALA A 225 8.27 18.30 -21.37
C ALA A 225 6.76 18.53 -21.34
N THR A 226 6.05 18.01 -22.35
CA THR A 226 4.61 17.80 -22.27
C THR A 226 4.36 16.97 -21.02
N ALA A 227 3.88 17.61 -19.97
CA ALA A 227 3.25 16.93 -18.85
C ALA A 227 1.99 16.26 -19.41
N ASN A 228 2.17 15.10 -20.04
CA ASN A 228 1.06 14.23 -20.38
C ASN A 228 0.56 13.68 -19.05
N PHE A 229 -0.58 14.21 -18.60
CA PHE A 229 -1.35 13.58 -17.54
C PHE A 229 -1.75 12.19 -18.02
N VAL A 230 -1.00 11.18 -17.61
CA VAL A 230 -1.36 9.78 -17.86
C VAL A 230 -2.54 9.44 -16.96
N SER A 231 -3.61 8.95 -17.58
CA SER A 231 -4.82 8.52 -16.88
C SER A 231 -4.87 6.99 -16.83
N THR A 232 -5.60 6.43 -15.85
CA THR A 232 -5.84 4.98 -15.77
C THR A 232 -6.50 4.47 -17.06
N GLY A 233 -5.75 3.65 -17.83
CA GLY A 233 -6.21 3.07 -19.10
C GLY A 233 -5.31 3.37 -20.31
N ASP A 234 -4.36 4.30 -20.19
CA ASP A 234 -3.48 4.65 -21.30
C ASP A 234 -2.50 3.50 -21.62
N ARG A 235 -2.37 3.18 -22.91
CA ARG A 235 -1.34 2.25 -23.41
C ARG A 235 -0.08 3.04 -23.72
N VAL A 236 0.96 2.77 -22.95
CA VAL A 236 2.30 3.33 -23.13
C VAL A 236 3.13 2.29 -23.90
N TYR A 237 3.68 2.68 -25.05
CA TYR A 237 4.59 1.85 -25.84
C TYR A 237 6.04 2.09 -25.41
#